data_AF-A0A6B3H7Z6-F1
#
_entry.id   AF-A0A6B3H7Z6-F1
#
_cell.length_a   1.000
_cell.length_b   1.000
_cell.length_c   1.000
_cell.angle_alpha   90.00
_cell.angle_beta   90.00
_cell.angle_gamma   90.00
#
_symmetry.space_group_name_H-M   'P 1'
#
loop_
_entity.id
_entity.type
_entity.pdbx_description
1 polymer ?
#
loop_
_entity_poly.entity_id
_entity_poly.type
_entity_poly.pdbx_seq_one_letter_code
_entity_poly.pdbx_strand_id
1 'polypeptide(L)'
;GPAVVLTNDHNPRSVDPDGKQKRGGDWEAVGVKVAEGASLGARSVCVAPVRIGRWAMVAAGAVVTKDVPDFALVVGVPARQIGWVGRSGVRLVAREGEPGVWECPQSGTVYEEKDGALVERSA
;
A
#
# COMPACT_ATOMS: atom_id res chain seq x y z
N GLY A 1 -3.91 10.51 4.19
CA GLY A 1 -4.83 11.44 3.50
C GLY A 1 -6.12 11.57 4.30
N PRO A 2 -7.02 12.51 3.98
CA PRO A 2 -8.32 12.62 4.62
C PRO A 2 -9.19 11.38 4.35
N ALA A 3 -9.99 10.99 5.34
CA ALA A 3 -10.95 9.88 5.26
C ALA A 3 -10.36 8.52 4.84
N VAL A 4 -9.12 8.21 5.23
CA VAL A 4 -8.55 6.86 5.09
C VAL A 4 -9.26 5.91 6.05
N VAL A 5 -9.62 4.72 5.56
CA VAL A 5 -10.28 3.68 6.36
C VAL A 5 -9.33 2.49 6.52
N LEU A 6 -9.09 2.11 7.78
CA LEU A 6 -8.45 0.84 8.13
C LEU A 6 -9.56 -0.05 8.73
N THR A 7 -9.77 -1.22 8.14
CA THR A 7 -10.85 -2.14 8.56
C THR A 7 -10.34 -3.57 8.60
N ASN A 8 -10.93 -4.40 9.45
CA ASN A 8 -10.72 -5.85 9.53
C ASN A 8 -11.99 -6.64 9.20
N ASP A 9 -13.02 -5.95 8.68
CA ASP A 9 -14.28 -6.57 8.31
C ASP A 9 -14.21 -7.21 6.91
N HIS A 10 -13.87 -8.48 6.87
CA HIS A 10 -13.84 -9.26 5.62
C HIS A 10 -15.24 -9.66 5.12
N ASN A 11 -16.23 -9.71 6.01
CA ASN A 11 -17.55 -10.26 5.74
C ASN A 11 -18.62 -9.34 6.35
N PRO A 12 -18.88 -8.17 5.73
CA PRO A 12 -19.59 -7.05 6.34
C PRO A 12 -21.10 -7.27 6.45
N ARG A 13 -21.46 -8.20 7.32
CA ARG A 13 -22.84 -8.53 7.68
C ARG A 13 -23.14 -8.03 9.08
N SER A 14 -24.21 -7.25 9.22
CA SER A 14 -24.66 -6.66 10.50
C SER A 14 -25.27 -7.65 11.48
N VAL A 15 -25.67 -8.84 11.00
CA VAL A 15 -26.31 -9.90 11.77
C VAL A 15 -25.60 -11.25 11.59
N ASP A 16 -25.75 -12.13 12.58
CA ASP A 16 -25.38 -13.54 12.48
C ASP A 16 -26.39 -14.33 11.60
N PRO A 17 -26.15 -15.62 11.30
CA PRO A 17 -27.09 -16.44 10.52
C PRO A 17 -28.49 -16.58 11.12
N ASP A 18 -28.67 -16.34 12.43
CA ASP A 18 -29.94 -16.39 13.13
C ASP A 18 -30.66 -15.03 13.17
N GLY A 19 -30.08 -13.99 12.56
CA GLY A 19 -30.63 -12.64 12.51
C GLY A 19 -30.35 -11.79 13.75
N LYS A 20 -29.52 -12.24 14.68
CA LYS A 20 -29.11 -11.44 15.84
C LYS A 20 -28.03 -10.45 15.44
N GLN A 21 -28.12 -9.22 15.95
CA GLN A 21 -27.14 -8.17 15.69
C GLN A 21 -25.74 -8.57 16.20
N LYS A 22 -24.74 -8.50 15.31
CA LYS A 22 -23.33 -8.72 15.68
C LYS A 22 -22.82 -7.64 16.62
N ARG A 23 -21.91 -8.01 17.51
CA ARG A 23 -21.27 -7.16 18.53
C ARG A 23 -19.75 -7.15 18.35
N GLY A 24 -19.08 -6.27 19.08
CA GLY A 24 -17.62 -6.08 18.97
C GLY A 24 -16.79 -7.34 19.27
N GLY A 25 -17.33 -8.32 19.99
CA GLY A 25 -16.65 -9.60 20.28
C GLY A 25 -16.65 -10.61 19.12
N ASP A 26 -17.41 -10.36 18.05
CA ASP A 26 -17.53 -11.27 16.91
C ASP A 26 -16.40 -11.10 15.89
N TRP A 27 -15.39 -10.25 16.18
CA TRP A 27 -14.34 -9.83 15.26
C TRP A 27 -12.96 -10.29 15.72
N GLU A 28 -12.12 -10.72 14.77
CA GLU A 28 -10.70 -10.97 15.02
C GLU A 28 -9.93 -9.64 15.05
N ALA A 29 -9.25 -9.36 16.17
CA ALA A 29 -8.47 -8.15 16.34
C ALA A 29 -7.15 -8.20 15.57
N VAL A 30 -7.21 -7.94 14.26
CA VAL A 30 -6.06 -7.76 13.36
C VAL A 30 -6.02 -6.35 12.81
N GLY A 31 -4.81 -5.85 12.52
CA GLY A 31 -4.59 -4.46 12.12
C GLY A 31 -3.88 -4.30 10.78
N VAL A 32 -3.90 -3.08 10.27
CA VAL A 32 -3.08 -2.64 9.14
C VAL A 32 -1.76 -2.09 9.68
N LYS A 33 -0.62 -2.67 9.29
CA LYS A 33 0.71 -2.21 9.67
C LYS A 33 1.20 -1.19 8.65
N VAL A 34 1.19 0.10 9.00
CA VAL A 34 1.71 1.18 8.14
C VAL A 34 3.16 1.46 8.52
N ALA A 35 4.09 1.18 7.63
CA ALA A 35 5.51 1.39 7.86
C ALA A 35 5.94 2.85 7.65
N GLU A 36 7.18 3.16 8.03
CA GLU A 36 7.78 4.49 7.91
C GLU A 36 7.63 5.08 6.50
N GLY A 37 7.21 6.35 6.43
CA GLY A 37 7.11 7.09 5.16
C GLY A 37 5.99 6.64 4.22
N ALA A 38 5.25 5.57 4.56
CA ALA A 38 4.13 5.11 3.75
C ALA A 38 3.03 6.17 3.67
N SER A 39 2.45 6.33 2.49
CA SER A 39 1.41 7.31 2.21
C SER A 39 0.10 6.65 1.81
N LEU A 40 -0.96 6.95 2.54
CA LEU A 40 -2.32 6.49 2.24
C LEU A 40 -3.14 7.64 1.63
N GLY A 41 -3.49 7.51 0.35
CA GLY A 41 -4.26 8.49 -0.40
C GLY A 41 -5.66 8.70 0.17
N ALA A 42 -6.26 9.86 -0.14
CA ALA A 42 -7.59 10.21 0.35
C ALA A 42 -8.63 9.13 0.01
N ARG A 43 -9.51 8.80 0.97
CA ARG A 43 -10.56 7.78 0.81
C ARG A 43 -10.07 6.38 0.40
N SER A 44 -8.79 6.06 0.61
CA SER A 44 -8.33 4.68 0.46
C SER A 44 -8.84 3.80 1.61
N VAL A 45 -9.04 2.52 1.32
CA VAL A 45 -9.46 1.50 2.28
C VAL A 45 -8.37 0.43 2.35
N CYS A 46 -7.89 0.12 3.55
CA CYS A 46 -6.95 -0.98 3.77
C CYS A 46 -7.62 -2.04 4.65
N VAL A 47 -7.75 -3.25 4.11
CA VAL A 47 -8.39 -4.39 4.78
C VAL A 47 -7.31 -5.22 5.47
N ALA A 48 -7.25 -5.18 6.79
CA ALA A 48 -6.37 -5.99 7.62
C ALA A 48 -6.62 -7.50 7.42
N PRO A 49 -5.65 -8.37 7.72
CA PRO A 49 -4.27 -8.06 8.09
C PRO A 49 -3.43 -7.75 6.85
N VAL A 50 -2.96 -6.51 6.71
CA VAL A 50 -2.03 -6.13 5.63
C VAL A 50 -0.93 -5.22 6.15
N ARG A 51 0.25 -5.34 5.57
CA ARG A 51 1.38 -4.43 5.72
C ARG A 51 1.44 -3.46 4.54
N ILE A 52 1.57 -2.18 4.83
CA ILE A 52 1.93 -1.14 3.87
C ILE A 52 3.41 -0.82 4.07
N GLY A 53 4.23 -1.20 3.09
CA GLY A 53 5.68 -1.10 3.14
C GLY A 53 6.22 0.32 3.27
N ARG A 54 7.51 0.44 3.63
CA ARG A 54 8.17 1.74 3.83
C ARG A 54 8.11 2.56 2.56
N TRP A 55 7.78 3.84 2.67
CA TRP A 55 7.67 4.77 1.52
C TRP A 55 6.72 4.32 0.40
N ALA A 56 5.91 3.27 0.61
CA ALA A 56 4.89 2.86 -0.35
C ALA A 56 3.81 3.94 -0.48
N MET A 57 3.15 3.98 -1.63
CA MET A 57 2.09 4.94 -1.90
C MET A 57 0.82 4.22 -2.37
N VAL A 58 -0.22 4.33 -1.56
CA VAL A 58 -1.57 3.90 -1.90
C VAL A 58 -2.30 5.09 -2.49
N ALA A 59 -2.75 5.00 -3.74
CA ALA A 59 -3.48 6.08 -4.39
C ALA A 59 -4.84 6.37 -3.72
N ALA A 60 -5.35 7.57 -3.95
CA ALA A 60 -6.68 7.95 -3.49
C ALA A 60 -7.74 6.97 -4.02
N GLY A 61 -8.69 6.59 -3.16
CA GLY A 61 -9.77 5.67 -3.49
C GLY A 61 -9.36 4.20 -3.70
N ALA A 62 -8.10 3.83 -3.53
CA ALA A 62 -7.66 2.43 -3.68
C ALA A 62 -8.15 1.54 -2.53
N VAL A 63 -8.44 0.28 -2.82
CA VAL A 63 -8.85 -0.74 -1.83
C VAL A 63 -7.76 -1.81 -1.72
N VAL A 64 -6.95 -1.73 -0.68
CA VAL A 64 -5.81 -2.62 -0.43
C VAL A 64 -6.29 -3.86 0.32
N THR A 65 -6.08 -5.03 -0.28
CA THR A 65 -6.46 -6.34 0.27
C THR A 65 -5.29 -7.32 0.39
N LYS A 66 -4.06 -6.85 0.09
CA LYS A 66 -2.81 -7.61 0.17
C LYS A 66 -1.69 -6.69 0.62
N ASP A 67 -0.61 -7.27 1.14
CA ASP A 67 0.60 -6.52 1.50
C ASP A 67 1.11 -5.70 0.32
N VAL A 68 1.57 -4.49 0.63
CA VAL A 68 2.15 -3.54 -0.32
C VAL A 68 3.66 -3.49 -0.06
N PRO A 69 4.52 -3.83 -1.04
CA PRO A 69 5.97 -3.76 -0.88
C PRO A 69 6.46 -2.36 -0.56
N ASP A 70 7.67 -2.26 0.01
CA ASP A 70 8.35 -0.98 0.21
C ASP A 70 8.46 -0.24 -1.14
N PHE A 71 8.23 1.08 -1.16
CA PHE A 71 8.26 1.95 -2.34
C PHE A 71 7.22 1.65 -3.44
N ALA A 72 6.36 0.64 -3.27
CA ALA A 72 5.38 0.30 -4.30
C ALA A 72 4.30 1.40 -4.44
N LEU A 73 3.93 1.70 -5.68
CA LEU A 73 2.76 2.53 -6.00
C LEU A 73 1.59 1.63 -6.39
N VAL A 74 0.52 1.65 -5.59
CA VAL A 74 -0.67 0.83 -5.82
C VAL A 74 -1.92 1.66 -6.05
N VAL A 75 -2.79 1.20 -6.98
CA VAL A 75 -4.03 1.88 -7.38
C VAL A 75 -5.18 0.91 -7.57
N GLY A 76 -6.42 1.40 -7.53
CA GLY A 76 -7.60 0.66 -7.97
C GLY A 76 -8.30 -0.17 -6.89
N VAL A 77 -9.34 -0.89 -7.31
CA VAL A 77 -10.21 -1.73 -6.47
C VAL A 77 -10.43 -3.08 -7.18
N PRO A 78 -9.81 -4.18 -6.72
CA PRO A 78 -8.78 -4.23 -5.67
C PRO A 78 -7.47 -3.57 -6.12
N ALA A 79 -6.68 -3.09 -5.15
CA ALA A 79 -5.43 -2.39 -5.43
C ALA A 79 -4.41 -3.29 -6.15
N ARG A 80 -3.72 -2.72 -7.14
CA ARG A 80 -2.66 -3.38 -7.91
C ARG A 80 -1.48 -2.45 -8.03
N GLN A 81 -0.27 -3.01 -7.96
CA GLN A 81 0.95 -2.26 -8.20
C GLN A 81 1.05 -1.85 -9.67
N ILE A 82 1.37 -0.58 -9.91
CA ILE A 82 1.57 -0.02 -11.26
C ILE A 82 2.97 0.56 -11.45
N GLY A 83 3.82 0.44 -10.45
CA GLY A 83 5.21 0.88 -10.48
C GLY A 83 5.75 1.17 -9.09
N TRP A 84 6.75 2.05 -9.05
CA TRP A 84 7.51 2.42 -7.87
C TRP A 84 7.49 3.93 -7.66
N VAL A 85 7.62 4.38 -6.42
CA VAL A 85 7.82 5.77 -6.03
C VAL A 85 9.10 5.90 -5.20
N GLY A 86 9.80 7.03 -5.32
CA GLY A 86 10.91 7.36 -4.41
C GLY A 86 10.42 8.00 -3.12
N ARG A 87 11.35 8.34 -2.22
CA ARG A 87 11.02 9.11 -0.98
C ARG A 87 10.35 10.47 -1.24
N SER A 88 10.53 11.03 -2.44
CA SER A 88 9.86 12.26 -2.88
C SER A 88 8.36 12.09 -3.18
N GLY A 89 7.87 10.85 -3.24
CA GLY A 89 6.50 10.54 -3.63
C GLY A 89 6.22 10.64 -5.14
N VAL A 90 7.26 10.87 -5.95
CA VAL A 90 7.14 10.88 -7.42
C VAL A 90 7.43 9.49 -7.97
N ARG A 91 6.63 9.09 -8.98
CA ARG A 91 6.81 7.83 -9.69
C ARG A 91 8.22 7.76 -10.29
N LEU A 92 8.92 6.67 -10.03
CA LEU A 92 10.24 6.44 -10.59
C LEU A 92 10.16 6.15 -12.09
N VAL A 93 11.20 6.55 -12.81
CA VAL A 93 11.39 6.26 -14.23
C VAL A 93 12.44 5.16 -14.39
N ALA A 94 12.24 4.24 -15.33
CA ALA A 94 13.25 3.24 -15.64
C ALA A 94 14.47 3.93 -16.28
N ARG A 95 15.68 3.55 -15.86
CA ARG A 95 16.91 4.10 -16.41
C ARG A 95 17.23 3.40 -17.74
N GLU A 96 17.52 4.20 -18.78
CA GLU A 96 17.83 3.66 -20.10
C GLU A 96 19.10 2.82 -20.07
N GLY A 97 19.06 1.63 -20.68
CA GLY A 97 20.20 0.70 -20.73
C GLY A 97 20.48 -0.09 -19.45
N GLU A 98 19.74 0.14 -18.36
CA GLU A 98 19.91 -0.58 -17.08
C GLU A 98 18.57 -1.21 -16.61
N PRO A 99 18.22 -2.42 -17.09
CA PRO A 99 17.00 -3.11 -16.66
C PRO A 99 16.92 -3.30 -15.14
N GLY A 100 15.76 -3.01 -14.56
CA GLY A 100 15.54 -3.09 -13.11
C GLY A 100 16.13 -1.92 -12.31
N VAL A 101 16.75 -0.94 -12.98
CA VAL A 101 17.23 0.30 -12.35
C VAL A 101 16.22 1.41 -12.57
N TRP A 102 15.91 2.11 -11.49
CA TRP A 102 14.90 3.15 -11.45
C TRP A 102 15.51 4.44 -10.91
N GLU A 103 15.13 5.58 -11.45
CA GLU A 103 15.62 6.88 -11.02
C GLU A 103 14.44 7.76 -10.60
N CYS A 104 14.61 8.51 -9.52
CA CYS A 104 13.65 9.53 -9.15
C CYS A 104 13.88 10.78 -10.00
N PRO A 105 12.91 11.20 -10.84
CA PRO A 105 13.09 12.37 -11.71
C PRO A 105 13.18 13.69 -10.94
N GLN A 106 12.83 13.71 -9.65
CA GLN A 106 12.90 14.91 -8.81
C GLN A 106 14.18 15.00 -7.97
N SER A 107 14.68 13.88 -7.43
CA SER A 107 15.86 13.88 -6.54
C SER A 107 17.13 13.34 -7.19
N GLY A 108 17.03 12.68 -8.35
CA GLY A 108 18.13 11.93 -8.97
C GLY A 108 18.53 10.67 -8.20
N THR A 109 17.84 10.32 -7.10
CA THR A 109 18.12 9.12 -6.32
C THR A 109 17.86 7.88 -7.17
N VAL A 110 18.83 6.97 -7.20
CA VAL A 110 18.76 5.73 -7.98
C VAL A 110 18.35 4.57 -7.07
N TYR A 111 17.52 3.70 -7.61
CA TYR A 111 16.99 2.50 -6.96
C TYR A 111 17.22 1.31 -7.87
N GLU A 112 17.30 0.12 -7.28
CA GLU A 112 17.46 -1.13 -7.99
C GLU A 112 16.42 -2.13 -7.49
N GLU A 113 15.74 -2.77 -8.44
CA GLU A 113 14.75 -3.80 -8.19
C GLU A 113 15.42 -5.19 -8.22
N LYS A 114 15.31 -5.92 -7.11
CA LYS A 114 15.81 -7.30 -6.97
C LYS A 114 14.71 -8.16 -6.37
N ASP A 115 14.37 -9.26 -7.02
CA ASP A 115 13.38 -10.23 -6.55
C ASP A 115 12.02 -9.58 -6.18
N GLY A 116 11.61 -8.56 -6.95
CA GLY A 116 10.37 -7.80 -6.72
C GLY A 116 10.42 -6.83 -5.52
N ALA A 117 11.61 -6.56 -4.98
CA ALA A 117 11.83 -5.57 -3.93
C ALA A 117 12.72 -4.43 -4.44
N LEU A 118 12.35 -3.20 -4.12
CA LEU A 118 13.12 -2.01 -4.49
C LEU A 118 14.09 -1.62 -3.37
N VAL A 119 15.36 -1.44 -3.71
CA VAL A 119 16.42 -1.00 -2.80
C VAL A 119 17.01 0.30 -3.32
N GLU A 120 17.12 1.29 -2.43
CA GLU A 120 17.81 2.55 -2.74
C GLU A 120 19.31 2.28 -2.86
N ARG A 121 19.93 2.68 -3.99
CA ARG A 121 21.38 2.63 -4.12
C ARG A 121 21.94 3.74 -3.23
N SER A 122 22.66 3.34 -2.19
CA SER A 122 23.43 4.30 -1.39
C SER A 122 24.51 4.91 -2.30
N ALA A 123 24.64 6.24 -2.26
CA ALA A 123 25.71 6.95 -2.96
C ALA A 123 27.10 6.52 -2.46
#